data_AF-A0A7Z9W0X6-F1
#
_entry.id   AF-A0A7Z9W0X6-F1
#
_cell.length_a   1.000
_cell.length_b   1.000
_cell.length_c   1.000
_cell.angle_alpha   90.00
_cell.angle_beta   90.00
_cell.angle_gamma   90.00
#
_symmetry.space_group_name_H-M   'P 1'
#
loop_
_entity.id
_entity.type
_entity.pdbx_description
1 polymer ?
#
loop_
_entity_poly.entity_id
_entity_poly.type
_entity_poly.pdbx_seq_one_letter_code
_entity_poly.pdbx_strand_id
1 'polypeptide(L)'
;VLAVMETAIAEMEALGATVIDIEEPDFTEVVQGASVIGQEFKFDFDEYLQNTPAAPVRSLAEVVRQGLYHGILESGLEDALSLEVLDTEDYRQRLAKRDEVRTTVVDLMIEESLDALLYPTIRQTARPVGQPQPGSNCALSATSGLPAITVPAGYAEDDMPVGVELLGHPWSESRLIELAYAYEQGTGHRRPPAFTPSLFAASGSVMLGTRVTTTSPLTVDASFALELSTQTLHFSTAVFGLFDSDVLAIDLHRRSTESENGPVLRQLSRRNGSRVNGRLRLSGSEMSALRRGLLYLDVHTIDSVRGAVRIDLTLPLRDEA
;
A
#
# COMPACT_ATOMS: atom_id res chain seq x y z
N VAL A 1 -2.87 8.48 2.34
CA VAL A 1 -3.66 7.83 3.41
C VAL A 1 -4.86 8.69 3.79
N LEU A 2 -4.68 9.94 4.23
CA LEU A 2 -5.80 10.82 4.59
C LEU A 2 -6.91 10.89 3.53
N ALA A 3 -6.58 11.23 2.27
CA ALA A 3 -7.56 11.27 1.20
C ALA A 3 -8.31 9.94 0.96
N VAL A 4 -7.67 8.80 1.22
CA VAL A 4 -8.33 7.49 1.13
C VAL A 4 -9.29 7.29 2.30
N MET A 5 -8.95 7.76 3.50
CA MET A 5 -9.83 7.72 4.66
C MET A 5 -11.04 8.64 4.48
N GLU A 6 -10.84 9.86 3.95
CA GLU A 6 -11.94 10.78 3.62
C GLU A 6 -12.90 10.16 2.59
N THR A 7 -12.35 9.45 1.59
CA THR A 7 -13.16 8.70 0.61
C THR A 7 -13.93 7.57 1.29
N ALA A 8 -13.28 6.79 2.15
CA ALA A 8 -13.91 5.69 2.87
C ALA A 8 -15.07 6.17 3.77
N ILE A 9 -14.90 7.31 4.45
CA ILE A 9 -15.95 7.94 5.27
C ILE A 9 -17.16 8.28 4.39
N ALA A 10 -16.94 8.98 3.27
CA ALA A 10 -18.01 9.36 2.35
C ALA A 10 -18.73 8.14 1.75
N GLU A 11 -17.99 7.06 1.44
CA GLU A 11 -18.57 5.79 0.97
C GLU A 11 -19.43 5.11 2.05
N MET A 12 -18.99 5.10 3.31
CA MET A 12 -19.77 4.55 4.42
C MET A 12 -21.06 5.36 4.65
N GLU A 13 -20.99 6.69 4.59
CA GLU A 13 -22.18 7.55 4.66
C GLU A 13 -23.16 7.28 3.51
N ALA A 14 -22.64 7.12 2.28
CA ALA A 14 -23.45 6.78 1.12
C ALA A 14 -24.13 5.40 1.24
N LEU A 15 -23.52 4.47 1.98
CA LEU A 15 -24.08 3.16 2.31
C LEU A 15 -25.06 3.20 3.50
N GLY A 16 -25.28 4.38 4.10
CA GLY A 16 -26.27 4.62 5.14
C GLY A 16 -25.73 4.65 6.57
N ALA A 17 -24.41 4.63 6.76
CA ALA A 17 -23.82 4.88 8.07
C ALA A 17 -23.95 6.37 8.45
N THR A 18 -24.01 6.66 9.74
CA THR A 18 -23.76 8.01 10.26
C THR A 18 -22.36 8.04 10.82
N VAL A 19 -21.53 8.96 10.33
CA VAL A 19 -20.15 9.14 10.81
C VAL A 19 -20.09 10.43 11.63
N ILE A 20 -19.44 10.36 12.79
CA ILE A 20 -19.16 11.53 13.62
C ILE A 20 -17.65 11.60 13.87
N ASP A 21 -17.12 12.82 13.86
CA ASP A 21 -15.71 13.06 14.14
C ASP A 21 -15.48 13.09 15.66
N ILE A 22 -14.51 12.29 16.11
CA ILE A 22 -14.07 12.25 17.50
C ILE A 22 -12.73 12.96 17.60
N GLU A 23 -12.71 14.10 18.30
CA GLU A 23 -11.48 14.90 18.50
C GLU A 23 -10.67 14.43 19.72
N GLU A 24 -11.33 13.90 20.75
CA GLU A 24 -10.71 13.49 22.02
C GLU A 24 -11.25 12.12 22.46
N PRO A 25 -10.45 11.29 23.16
CA PRO A 25 -9.06 11.52 23.55
C PRO A 25 -8.04 11.18 22.43
N ASP A 26 -6.80 11.68 22.53
CA ASP A 26 -5.69 11.16 21.70
C ASP A 26 -5.35 9.71 22.10
N PHE A 27 -5.85 8.77 21.30
CA PHE A 27 -5.63 7.35 21.52
C PHE A 27 -4.15 6.94 21.50
N THR A 28 -3.25 7.73 20.91
CA THR A 28 -1.80 7.49 20.95
C THR A 28 -1.26 7.65 22.37
N GLU A 29 -1.73 8.67 23.09
CA GLU A 29 -1.35 8.92 24.47
C GLU A 29 -2.05 7.94 25.41
N VAL A 30 -3.32 7.63 25.15
CA VAL A 30 -4.11 6.68 25.95
C VAL A 30 -3.43 5.31 26.03
N VAL A 31 -2.92 4.77 24.92
CA VAL A 31 -2.26 3.44 24.90
C VAL A 31 -0.82 3.46 25.44
N GLN A 32 -0.23 4.64 25.67
CA GLN A 32 1.16 4.75 26.08
C GLN A 32 1.36 4.10 27.45
N GLY A 33 2.40 3.25 27.56
CA GLY A 33 2.70 2.54 28.80
C GLY A 33 1.79 1.34 29.09
N ALA A 34 0.88 0.97 28.20
CA ALA A 34 -0.02 -0.18 28.41
C ALA A 34 0.54 -1.52 27.87
N SER A 35 1.63 -1.48 27.10
CA SER A 35 2.20 -2.71 26.51
C SER A 35 2.89 -3.56 27.56
N VAL A 36 2.55 -4.85 27.59
CA VAL A 36 3.13 -5.88 28.45
C VAL A 36 3.96 -6.92 27.68
N ILE A 37 4.05 -6.81 26.34
CA ILE A 37 4.74 -7.80 25.49
C ILE A 37 6.18 -8.03 25.97
N GLY A 38 6.94 -6.96 26.24
CA GLY A 38 8.31 -7.06 26.74
C GLY A 38 8.43 -7.64 28.16
N GLN A 39 7.35 -7.59 28.95
CA GLN A 39 7.28 -8.11 30.32
C GLN A 39 6.99 -9.62 30.31
N GLU A 40 6.07 -10.06 29.46
CA GLU A 40 5.55 -11.42 29.42
C GLU A 40 6.38 -12.36 28.53
N PHE A 41 6.92 -11.84 27.41
CA PHE A 41 7.44 -12.66 26.32
C PHE A 41 8.45 -13.72 26.75
N LYS A 42 9.43 -13.38 27.61
CA LYS A 42 10.41 -14.36 28.11
C LYS A 42 9.73 -15.55 28.80
N PHE A 43 8.82 -15.27 29.72
CA PHE A 43 8.21 -16.29 30.57
C PHE A 43 7.27 -17.18 29.75
N ASP A 44 6.41 -16.56 28.93
CA ASP A 44 5.46 -17.28 28.07
C ASP A 44 6.18 -18.11 27.01
N PHE A 45 7.23 -17.57 26.41
CA PHE A 45 8.01 -18.27 25.39
C PHE A 45 8.80 -19.44 25.99
N ASP A 46 9.41 -19.26 27.17
CA ASP A 46 10.09 -20.34 27.89
C ASP A 46 9.11 -21.45 28.28
N GLU A 47 7.92 -21.11 28.79
CA GLU A 47 6.87 -22.08 29.09
C GLU A 47 6.43 -22.84 27.83
N TYR A 48 6.20 -22.13 26.73
CA TYR A 48 5.86 -22.75 25.45
C TYR A 48 6.93 -23.75 24.98
N LEU A 49 8.22 -23.38 25.06
CA LEU A 49 9.33 -24.25 24.65
C LEU A 49 9.50 -25.47 25.57
N GLN A 50 9.30 -25.31 26.87
CA GLN A 50 9.31 -26.42 27.82
C GLN A 50 8.20 -27.43 27.53
N ASN A 51 7.03 -26.92 27.14
CA ASN A 51 5.87 -27.74 26.75
C ASN A 51 5.91 -28.23 25.29
N THR A 52 7.01 -27.98 24.57
CA THR A 52 7.21 -28.42 23.18
C THR A 52 8.38 -29.40 23.10
N PRO A 53 8.17 -30.73 23.25
CA PRO A 53 9.25 -31.71 23.35
C PRO A 53 10.23 -31.72 22.16
N ALA A 54 9.73 -31.45 20.95
CA ALA A 54 10.53 -31.44 19.72
C ALA A 54 11.23 -30.09 19.45
N ALA A 55 11.12 -29.11 20.35
CA ALA A 55 11.77 -27.81 20.16
C ALA A 55 13.30 -27.96 20.12
N PRO A 56 13.99 -27.31 19.16
CA PRO A 56 15.44 -27.37 19.03
C PRO A 56 16.19 -26.55 20.08
N VAL A 57 15.47 -25.73 20.84
CA VAL A 57 15.95 -24.89 21.95
C VAL A 57 14.96 -24.98 23.11
N ARG A 58 15.39 -24.63 24.32
CA ARG A 58 14.59 -24.76 25.55
C ARG A 58 14.24 -23.45 26.24
N SER A 59 14.81 -22.33 25.80
CA SER A 59 14.49 -21.01 26.33
C SER A 59 14.87 -19.87 25.37
N LEU A 60 14.36 -18.68 25.65
CA LEU A 60 14.77 -17.44 25.01
C LEU A 60 16.27 -17.17 25.21
N ALA A 61 16.79 -17.46 26.41
CA ALA A 61 18.21 -17.29 26.71
C ALA A 61 19.08 -18.15 25.79
N GLU A 62 18.62 -19.37 25.46
CA GLU A 62 19.29 -20.22 24.49
C GLU A 62 19.22 -19.66 23.07
N VAL A 63 18.07 -19.14 22.64
CA VAL A 63 17.91 -18.47 21.33
C VAL A 63 18.91 -17.32 21.17
N VAL A 64 19.01 -16.45 22.18
CA VAL A 64 19.92 -15.30 22.15
C VAL A 64 21.38 -15.76 22.18
N ARG A 65 21.73 -16.68 23.09
CA ARG A 65 23.10 -17.21 23.19
C ARG A 65 23.58 -17.89 21.90
N GLN A 66 22.68 -18.56 21.17
CA GLN A 66 23.00 -19.21 19.91
C GLN A 66 22.93 -18.26 18.70
N GLY A 67 22.53 -17.00 18.88
CA GLY A 67 22.40 -16.03 17.79
C GLY A 67 21.27 -16.35 16.82
N LEU A 68 20.20 -17.02 17.27
CA LEU A 68 19.06 -17.46 16.45
C LEU A 68 18.01 -16.35 16.27
N TYR A 69 18.46 -15.11 16.08
CA TYR A 69 17.60 -13.93 15.90
C TYR A 69 18.26 -12.94 14.92
N HIS A 70 17.44 -12.05 14.35
CA HIS A 70 17.95 -10.93 13.56
C HIS A 70 18.32 -9.77 14.49
N GLY A 71 19.45 -9.09 14.26
CA GLY A 71 19.96 -8.04 15.16
C GLY A 71 19.00 -6.88 15.46
N ILE A 72 17.98 -6.65 14.62
CA ILE A 72 16.91 -5.69 14.90
C ILE A 72 16.12 -5.99 16.18
N LEU A 73 16.11 -7.26 16.62
CA LEU A 73 15.40 -7.72 17.81
C LEU A 73 16.28 -7.69 19.06
N GLU A 74 17.59 -7.49 18.93
CA GLU A 74 18.58 -7.69 20.00
C GLU A 74 18.18 -6.99 21.30
N SER A 75 18.00 -5.67 21.24
CA SER A 75 17.63 -4.85 22.41
C SER A 75 16.36 -5.36 23.09
N GLY A 76 15.31 -5.67 22.33
CA GLY A 76 14.05 -6.13 22.91
C GLY A 76 14.15 -7.52 23.56
N LEU A 77 15.02 -8.38 23.01
CA LEU A 77 15.29 -9.70 23.61
C LEU A 77 16.16 -9.58 24.86
N GLU A 78 17.16 -8.69 24.86
CA GLU A 78 17.99 -8.40 26.04
C GLU A 78 17.15 -7.78 27.18
N ASP A 79 16.27 -6.84 26.85
CA ASP A 79 15.33 -6.24 27.80
C ASP A 79 14.44 -7.32 28.44
N ALA A 80 13.84 -8.20 27.62
CA ALA A 80 13.02 -9.30 28.11
C ALA A 80 13.84 -10.27 28.99
N LEU A 81 15.09 -10.59 28.59
CA LEU A 81 15.96 -11.49 29.35
C LEU A 81 16.36 -10.93 30.71
N SER A 82 16.49 -9.60 30.82
CA SER A 82 16.86 -8.90 32.06
C SER A 82 15.82 -9.05 33.18
N LEU A 83 14.57 -9.40 32.85
CA LEU A 83 13.50 -9.59 33.82
C LEU A 83 13.69 -10.90 34.59
N GLU A 84 13.89 -10.81 35.90
CA GLU A 84 14.03 -11.99 36.78
C GLU A 84 12.68 -12.60 37.18
N VAL A 85 11.65 -11.77 37.34
CA VAL A 85 10.31 -12.16 37.76
C VAL A 85 9.26 -11.43 36.91
N LEU A 86 8.13 -12.09 36.63
CA LEU A 86 7.05 -11.52 35.83
C LEU A 86 6.26 -10.45 36.59
N ASP A 87 5.88 -10.74 37.83
CA ASP A 87 4.93 -9.94 38.62
C ASP A 87 5.59 -8.75 39.36
N THR A 88 6.22 -7.87 38.56
CA THR A 88 6.83 -6.63 39.04
C THR A 88 5.78 -5.53 39.24
N GLU A 89 6.14 -4.48 39.96
CA GLU A 89 5.26 -3.30 40.11
C GLU A 89 4.99 -2.62 38.75
N ASP A 90 6.01 -2.50 37.88
CA ASP A 90 5.83 -1.97 36.52
C ASP A 90 4.86 -2.82 35.69
N TYR A 91 4.95 -4.15 35.80
CA TYR A 91 4.01 -5.05 35.13
C TYR A 91 2.55 -4.83 35.61
N ARG A 92 2.32 -4.74 36.92
CA ARG A 92 0.97 -4.46 37.46
C ARG A 92 0.43 -3.10 37.01
N GLN A 93 1.29 -2.08 36.96
CA GLN A 93 0.90 -0.75 36.47
C GLN A 93 0.51 -0.78 34.99
N ARG A 94 1.25 -1.51 34.16
CA ARG A 94 0.91 -1.71 32.74
C ARG A 94 -0.41 -2.44 32.55
N LEU A 95 -0.68 -3.47 33.35
CA LEU A 95 -1.97 -4.17 33.34
C LEU A 95 -3.12 -3.24 33.72
N ALA A 96 -2.98 -2.48 34.80
CA ALA A 96 -3.98 -1.47 35.18
C ALA A 96 -4.20 -0.43 34.07
N LYS A 97 -3.13 -0.03 33.37
CA LYS A 97 -3.23 0.87 32.23
C LYS A 97 -3.99 0.25 31.04
N ARG A 98 -3.89 -1.06 30.80
CA ARG A 98 -4.70 -1.75 29.77
C ARG A 98 -6.19 -1.69 30.10
N ASP A 99 -6.54 -1.89 31.38
CA ASP A 99 -7.93 -1.79 31.84
C ASP A 99 -8.46 -0.36 31.69
N GLU A 100 -7.62 0.65 31.97
CA GLU A 100 -7.95 2.06 31.73
C GLU A 100 -8.18 2.33 30.24
N VAL A 101 -7.28 1.88 29.35
CA VAL A 101 -7.43 2.01 27.88
C VAL A 101 -8.76 1.42 27.43
N ARG A 102 -9.07 0.20 27.86
CA ARG A 102 -10.33 -0.48 27.52
C ARG A 102 -11.54 0.32 28.00
N THR A 103 -11.51 0.79 29.23
CA THR A 103 -12.60 1.56 29.84
C THR A 103 -12.84 2.86 29.07
N THR A 104 -11.78 3.63 28.82
CA THR A 104 -11.84 4.89 28.06
C THR A 104 -12.47 4.70 26.68
N VAL A 105 -12.08 3.66 25.95
CA VAL A 105 -12.63 3.39 24.61
C VAL A 105 -14.10 2.98 24.68
N VAL A 106 -14.45 2.08 25.61
CA VAL A 106 -15.84 1.60 25.75
C VAL A 106 -16.77 2.72 26.21
N ASP A 107 -16.36 3.52 27.20
CA ASP A 107 -17.15 4.62 27.72
C ASP A 107 -17.42 5.65 26.63
N LEU A 108 -16.40 6.05 25.85
CA LEU A 108 -16.57 6.92 24.69
C LEU A 108 -17.59 6.34 23.70
N MET A 109 -17.45 5.06 23.32
CA MET A 109 -18.38 4.43 22.37
C MET A 109 -19.82 4.39 22.90
N ILE A 110 -20.01 4.27 24.22
CA ILE A 110 -21.33 4.32 24.85
C ILE A 110 -21.88 5.75 24.86
N GLU A 111 -21.08 6.72 25.31
CA GLU A 111 -21.46 8.13 25.42
C GLU A 111 -21.89 8.70 24.07
N GLU A 112 -21.14 8.38 23.01
CA GLU A 112 -21.40 8.82 21.65
C GLU A 112 -22.33 7.87 20.86
N SER A 113 -22.85 6.81 21.51
CA SER A 113 -23.76 5.83 20.90
C SER A 113 -23.22 5.19 19.62
N LEU A 114 -21.94 4.83 19.61
CA LEU A 114 -21.21 4.28 18.47
C LEU A 114 -21.36 2.75 18.36
N ASP A 115 -21.59 2.27 17.14
CA ASP A 115 -21.47 0.86 16.78
C ASP A 115 -19.99 0.41 16.69
N ALA A 116 -19.13 1.27 16.16
CA ALA A 116 -17.69 1.03 15.96
C ALA A 116 -16.92 2.35 15.88
N LEU A 117 -15.64 2.34 16.27
CA LEU A 117 -14.66 3.36 15.92
C LEU A 117 -14.02 3.03 14.57
N LEU A 118 -13.72 4.07 13.79
CA LEU A 118 -13.08 3.98 12.48
C LEU A 118 -11.78 4.76 12.46
N TYR A 119 -10.69 4.13 12.02
CA TYR A 119 -9.40 4.81 11.84
C TYR A 119 -8.54 4.10 10.78
N PRO A 120 -7.55 4.78 10.16
CA PRO A 120 -6.59 4.10 9.30
C PRO A 120 -5.81 3.07 10.12
N THR A 121 -5.69 1.83 9.63
CA THR A 121 -4.88 0.78 10.32
C THR A 121 -3.42 1.23 10.49
N ILE A 122 -2.84 1.83 9.45
CA ILE A 122 -1.54 2.49 9.48
C ILE A 122 -1.66 3.84 8.76
N ARG A 123 -1.16 4.90 9.39
CA ARG A 123 -1.24 6.29 8.91
C ARG A 123 -0.30 6.60 7.73
N GLN A 124 0.65 5.73 7.44
CA GLN A 124 1.66 5.89 6.38
C GLN A 124 1.72 4.64 5.51
N THR A 125 2.10 4.82 4.24
CA THR A 125 2.29 3.71 3.31
C THR A 125 3.51 2.87 3.72
N ALA A 126 3.59 1.65 3.17
CA ALA A 126 4.62 0.70 3.56
C ALA A 126 6.03 1.24 3.24
N ARG A 127 6.95 1.10 4.19
CA ARG A 127 8.36 1.44 3.99
C ARG A 127 9.08 0.32 3.23
N PRO A 128 10.19 0.64 2.53
CA PRO A 128 11.07 -0.37 1.97
C PRO A 128 11.50 -1.42 3.00
N VAL A 129 11.72 -2.65 2.54
CA VAL A 129 12.14 -3.77 3.38
C VAL A 129 13.40 -3.40 4.18
N GLY A 130 13.36 -3.70 5.49
CA GLY A 130 14.46 -3.41 6.42
C GLY A 130 14.37 -2.04 7.10
N GLN A 131 13.39 -1.19 6.75
CA GLN A 131 13.17 0.08 7.42
C GLN A 131 12.06 -0.02 8.48
N PRO A 132 12.13 0.75 9.58
CA PRO A 132 11.04 0.84 10.55
C PRO A 132 9.75 1.38 9.91
N GLN A 133 8.60 0.83 10.31
CA GLN A 133 7.28 1.29 9.86
C GLN A 133 6.64 2.23 10.90
N PRO A 134 6.58 3.55 10.65
CA PRO A 134 5.89 4.49 11.54
C PRO A 134 4.37 4.49 11.30
N GLY A 135 3.65 5.16 12.21
CA GLY A 135 2.23 5.49 12.02
C GLY A 135 1.26 4.34 12.25
N SER A 136 1.69 3.24 12.87
CA SER A 136 0.80 2.15 13.26
C SER A 136 -0.25 2.64 14.27
N ASN A 137 -1.51 2.23 14.06
CA ASN A 137 -2.59 2.38 15.04
C ASN A 137 -3.00 1.03 15.66
N CYS A 138 -2.31 -0.06 15.32
CA CYS A 138 -2.66 -1.42 15.76
C CYS A 138 -2.55 -1.65 17.28
N ALA A 139 -1.93 -0.73 18.01
CA ALA A 139 -1.83 -0.83 19.47
C ALA A 139 -3.18 -0.66 20.15
N LEU A 140 -4.09 0.17 19.62
CA LEU A 140 -5.36 0.48 20.28
C LEU A 140 -6.23 -0.76 20.48
N SER A 141 -6.49 -1.52 19.41
CA SER A 141 -7.27 -2.75 19.45
C SER A 141 -6.58 -3.85 20.27
N ALA A 142 -5.28 -4.05 20.07
CA ALA A 142 -4.51 -5.07 20.78
C ALA A 142 -4.44 -4.81 22.30
N THR A 143 -4.22 -3.56 22.70
CA THR A 143 -4.06 -3.17 24.11
C THR A 143 -5.40 -3.19 24.85
N SER A 144 -6.46 -2.65 24.26
CA SER A 144 -7.82 -2.63 24.85
C SER A 144 -8.45 -4.03 24.94
N GLY A 145 -8.00 -4.97 24.10
CA GLY A 145 -8.59 -6.30 24.00
C GLY A 145 -10.03 -6.25 23.48
N LEU A 146 -10.34 -5.26 22.65
CA LEU A 146 -11.60 -5.10 21.94
C LEU A 146 -11.49 -5.71 20.54
N PRO A 147 -12.58 -6.24 19.97
CA PRO A 147 -12.54 -6.81 18.64
C PRO A 147 -12.33 -5.72 17.60
N ALA A 148 -11.50 -6.00 16.60
CA ALA A 148 -11.25 -5.12 15.46
C ALA A 148 -11.16 -5.90 14.16
N ILE A 149 -11.53 -5.26 13.05
CA ILE A 149 -11.45 -5.82 11.70
C ILE A 149 -10.94 -4.75 10.72
N THR A 150 -9.97 -5.11 9.88
CA THR A 150 -9.48 -4.24 8.81
C THR A 150 -10.03 -4.67 7.45
N VAL A 151 -10.49 -3.71 6.67
CA VAL A 151 -10.97 -3.90 5.29
C VAL A 151 -10.25 -2.94 4.33
N PRO A 152 -10.02 -3.32 3.05
CA PRO A 152 -9.39 -2.43 2.08
C PRO A 152 -10.23 -1.16 1.85
N ALA A 153 -9.62 -0.01 2.05
CA ALA A 153 -10.25 1.31 1.84
C ALA A 153 -9.85 1.96 0.50
N GLY A 154 -8.82 1.44 -0.16
CA GLY A 154 -8.34 1.95 -1.43
C GLY A 154 -6.82 1.92 -1.54
N TYR A 155 -6.27 2.82 -2.34
CA TYR A 155 -4.84 2.89 -2.64
C TYR A 155 -4.33 4.33 -2.53
N ALA A 156 -3.17 4.49 -1.93
CA ALA A 156 -2.46 5.76 -1.88
C ALA A 156 -1.84 6.11 -3.25
N GLU A 157 -1.30 7.33 -3.39
CA GLU A 157 -0.72 7.82 -4.65
C GLU A 157 0.43 6.96 -5.19
N ASP A 158 1.15 6.28 -4.30
CA ASP A 158 2.23 5.35 -4.59
C ASP A 158 1.73 3.92 -4.92
N ASP A 159 0.42 3.74 -5.10
CA ASP A 159 -0.26 2.46 -5.38
C ASP A 159 -0.19 1.46 -4.22
N MET A 160 0.18 1.91 -3.01
CA MET A 160 0.15 1.05 -1.82
C MET A 160 -1.28 0.96 -1.27
N PRO A 161 -1.74 -0.25 -0.90
CA PRO A 161 -3.06 -0.43 -0.32
C PRO A 161 -3.16 0.26 1.04
N VAL A 162 -4.32 0.85 1.30
CA VAL A 162 -4.69 1.44 2.59
C VAL A 162 -5.87 0.66 3.14
N GLY A 163 -5.79 0.29 4.42
CA GLY A 163 -6.88 -0.35 5.16
C GLY A 163 -7.53 0.61 6.12
N VAL A 164 -8.84 0.44 6.32
CA VAL A 164 -9.60 1.04 7.41
C VAL A 164 -9.84 -0.04 8.47
N GLU A 165 -9.51 0.26 9.72
CA GLU A 165 -9.82 -0.61 10.87
C GLU A 165 -11.10 -0.12 11.52
N LEU A 166 -12.02 -1.07 11.76
CA LEU A 166 -13.22 -0.91 12.55
C LEU A 166 -13.01 -1.60 13.89
N LEU A 167 -13.12 -0.86 14.99
CA LEU A 167 -13.00 -1.36 16.37
C LEU A 167 -14.37 -1.34 17.03
N GLY A 168 -14.80 -2.46 17.62
CA GLY A 168 -16.15 -2.62 18.17
C GLY A 168 -16.18 -2.76 19.69
N HIS A 169 -17.41 -2.81 20.21
CA HIS A 169 -17.68 -3.17 21.60
C HIS A 169 -17.17 -4.58 21.96
N PRO A 170 -16.97 -4.90 23.26
CA PRO A 170 -16.65 -6.26 23.68
C PRO A 170 -17.64 -7.29 23.11
N TRP A 171 -17.11 -8.36 22.49
CA TRP A 171 -17.90 -9.48 21.96
C TRP A 171 -18.88 -9.10 20.83
N SER A 172 -18.61 -8.01 20.12
CA SER A 172 -19.44 -7.50 19.01
C SER A 172 -18.98 -7.96 17.62
N GLU A 173 -18.23 -9.07 17.52
CA GLU A 173 -17.66 -9.55 16.25
C GLU A 173 -18.72 -9.75 15.17
N SER A 174 -19.94 -10.20 15.52
CA SER A 174 -21.04 -10.32 14.56
C SER A 174 -21.39 -8.98 13.93
N ARG A 175 -21.56 -7.93 14.75
CA ARG A 175 -21.86 -6.56 14.29
C ARG A 175 -20.70 -5.99 13.48
N LEU A 176 -19.46 -6.19 13.93
CA LEU A 176 -18.28 -5.75 13.18
C LEU A 176 -18.17 -6.42 11.81
N ILE A 177 -18.44 -7.74 11.73
CA ILE A 177 -18.44 -8.47 10.46
C ILE A 177 -19.55 -7.95 9.53
N GLU A 178 -20.75 -7.65 10.05
CA GLU A 178 -21.83 -7.04 9.26
C GLU A 178 -21.41 -5.69 8.65
N LEU A 179 -20.83 -4.80 9.46
CA LEU A 179 -20.36 -3.48 9.01
C LEU A 179 -19.23 -3.60 7.97
N ALA A 180 -18.22 -4.42 8.27
CA ALA A 180 -17.09 -4.67 7.39
C ALA A 180 -17.54 -5.28 6.05
N TYR A 181 -18.46 -6.23 6.09
CA TYR A 181 -19.01 -6.88 4.90
C TYR A 181 -19.82 -5.89 4.06
N ALA A 182 -20.69 -5.08 4.67
CA ALA A 182 -21.46 -4.07 3.95
C ALA A 182 -20.54 -3.06 3.22
N TYR A 183 -19.49 -2.60 3.89
CA TYR A 183 -18.49 -1.71 3.28
C TYR A 183 -17.71 -2.39 2.14
N GLU A 184 -17.24 -3.62 2.35
CA GLU A 184 -16.51 -4.36 1.32
C GLU A 184 -17.37 -4.57 0.07
N GLN A 185 -18.62 -5.01 0.23
CA GLN A 185 -19.53 -5.27 -0.89
C GLN A 185 -19.98 -3.98 -1.60
N GLY A 186 -20.09 -2.86 -0.86
CA GLY A 186 -20.43 -1.57 -1.43
C GLY A 186 -19.31 -0.93 -2.26
N THR A 187 -18.05 -1.30 -2.02
CA THR A 187 -16.88 -0.58 -2.59
C THR A 187 -15.99 -1.43 -3.49
N GLY A 188 -15.75 -2.70 -3.17
CA GLY A 188 -14.92 -3.60 -3.98
C GLY A 188 -13.47 -3.13 -4.15
N HIS A 189 -12.90 -2.40 -3.18
CA HIS A 189 -11.58 -1.76 -3.32
C HIS A 189 -10.43 -2.72 -3.58
N ARG A 190 -10.50 -3.96 -3.10
CA ARG A 190 -9.41 -4.93 -3.24
C ARG A 190 -9.07 -5.21 -4.70
N ARG A 191 -7.80 -5.04 -5.08
CA ARG A 191 -7.26 -5.45 -6.40
C ARG A 191 -6.08 -6.40 -6.23
N PRO A 192 -5.92 -7.39 -7.13
CA PRO A 192 -4.74 -8.26 -7.12
C PRO A 192 -3.45 -7.48 -7.40
N PRO A 193 -2.32 -7.80 -6.73
CA PRO A 193 -1.04 -7.13 -6.98
C PRO A 193 -0.57 -7.29 -8.42
N ALA A 194 0.10 -6.26 -8.95
CA ALA A 194 0.58 -6.26 -10.33
C ALA A 194 1.72 -7.26 -10.60
N PHE A 195 2.49 -7.63 -9.57
CA PHE A 195 3.67 -8.49 -9.69
C PHE A 195 3.36 -9.99 -9.53
N THR A 196 2.11 -10.34 -9.26
CA THR A 196 1.65 -11.73 -9.08
C THR A 196 0.42 -12.00 -9.95
N PRO A 197 0.55 -11.95 -11.29
CA PRO A 197 -0.55 -12.26 -12.17
C PRO A 197 -0.95 -13.74 -12.05
N SER A 198 -2.16 -14.08 -12.47
CA SER A 198 -2.60 -15.47 -12.54
C SER A 198 -1.67 -16.26 -13.46
N LEU A 199 -1.22 -17.43 -13.01
CA LEU A 199 -0.43 -18.36 -13.82
C LEU A 199 -1.22 -18.95 -15.00
N PHE A 200 -2.56 -18.91 -14.91
CA PHE A 200 -3.47 -19.40 -15.94
C PHE A 200 -4.01 -18.28 -16.84
N ALA A 201 -3.88 -17.01 -16.42
CA ALA A 201 -4.05 -15.91 -17.35
C ALA A 201 -2.86 -16.00 -18.31
N ALA A 202 -3.13 -16.23 -19.59
CA ALA A 202 -2.10 -16.51 -20.59
C ALA A 202 -0.89 -15.59 -20.41
N SER A 203 0.32 -16.18 -20.46
CA SER A 203 1.61 -15.51 -20.62
C SER A 203 1.68 -14.79 -21.98
N GLY A 204 0.68 -13.97 -22.28
CA GLY A 204 0.52 -13.23 -23.51
C GLY A 204 0.99 -11.80 -23.31
N SER A 205 1.70 -11.28 -24.30
CA SER A 205 1.87 -9.84 -24.43
C SER A 205 0.50 -9.23 -24.73
N VAL A 206 0.07 -8.29 -23.89
CA VAL A 206 -1.10 -7.46 -24.18
C VAL A 206 -0.66 -6.37 -25.14
N MET A 207 -1.20 -6.37 -26.35
CA MET A 207 -1.02 -5.25 -27.27
C MET A 207 -1.71 -4.03 -26.67
N LEU A 208 -0.95 -2.98 -26.35
CA LEU A 208 -1.51 -1.69 -25.96
C LEU A 208 -2.02 -0.92 -27.19
N GLY A 209 -1.65 -1.38 -28.38
CA GLY A 209 -2.12 -0.90 -29.68
C GLY A 209 -0.98 -0.52 -30.61
N THR A 210 -1.33 -0.39 -31.89
CA THR A 210 -0.54 0.33 -32.89
C THR A 210 -1.27 1.64 -33.16
N ARG A 211 -0.58 2.77 -33.02
CA ARG A 211 -1.15 4.10 -33.22
C ARG A 211 -0.36 4.82 -34.29
N VAL A 212 -1.05 5.21 -35.36
CA VAL A 212 -0.53 6.09 -36.39
C VAL A 212 -1.19 7.45 -36.20
N THR A 213 -0.39 8.48 -35.91
CA THR A 213 -0.88 9.86 -35.77
C THR A 213 -0.26 10.71 -36.87
N THR A 214 -1.09 11.46 -37.61
CA THR A 214 -0.65 12.34 -38.69
C THR A 214 -1.05 13.78 -38.39
N THR A 215 -0.04 14.63 -38.20
CA THR A 215 -0.15 16.09 -38.11
C THR A 215 0.61 16.67 -39.29
N SER A 216 -0.06 16.86 -40.44
CA SER A 216 0.60 17.30 -41.69
C SER A 216 1.67 18.38 -41.44
N PRO A 217 2.96 18.16 -41.78
CA PRO A 217 3.52 17.06 -42.60
C PRO A 217 4.02 15.81 -41.83
N LEU A 218 3.91 15.79 -40.50
CA LEU A 218 4.46 14.77 -39.61
C LEU A 218 3.55 13.54 -39.50
N THR A 219 4.13 12.34 -39.56
CA THR A 219 3.44 11.09 -39.22
C THR A 219 4.27 10.29 -38.22
N VAL A 220 3.64 9.78 -37.16
CA VAL A 220 4.28 8.93 -36.16
C VAL A 220 3.56 7.59 -36.14
N ASP A 221 4.30 6.52 -36.40
CA ASP A 221 3.85 5.14 -36.24
C ASP A 221 4.48 4.56 -34.97
N ALA A 222 3.65 4.15 -34.01
CA ALA A 222 4.10 3.61 -32.74
C ALA A 222 3.33 2.33 -32.39
N SER A 223 4.04 1.26 -32.05
CA SER A 223 3.46 0.01 -31.55
C SER A 223 3.99 -0.32 -30.17
N PHE A 224 3.11 -0.83 -29.31
CA PHE A 224 3.40 -1.14 -27.91
C PHE A 224 2.79 -2.48 -27.52
N ALA A 225 3.60 -3.34 -26.89
CA ALA A 225 3.19 -4.62 -26.36
C ALA A 225 3.73 -4.80 -24.94
N LEU A 226 2.85 -5.12 -23.99
CA LEU A 226 3.22 -5.30 -22.59
C LEU A 226 3.19 -6.78 -22.22
N GLU A 227 4.34 -7.34 -21.86
CA GLU A 227 4.40 -8.64 -21.20
C GLU A 227 4.07 -8.48 -19.71
N LEU A 228 2.88 -8.94 -19.30
CA LEU A 228 2.37 -8.72 -17.94
C LEU A 228 3.16 -9.49 -16.86
N SER A 229 3.72 -10.65 -17.20
CA SER A 229 4.49 -11.50 -16.28
C SER A 229 5.82 -10.85 -15.88
N THR A 230 6.48 -10.18 -16.82
CA THR A 230 7.79 -9.53 -16.61
C THR A 230 7.68 -8.02 -16.42
N GLN A 231 6.49 -7.47 -16.68
CA GLN A 231 6.22 -6.02 -16.78
C GLN A 231 7.13 -5.34 -17.80
N THR A 232 7.42 -6.04 -18.90
CA THR A 232 8.28 -5.53 -19.97
C THR A 232 7.42 -4.92 -21.07
N LEU A 233 7.56 -3.62 -21.27
CA LEU A 233 7.00 -2.91 -22.41
C LEU A 233 7.94 -3.02 -23.59
N HIS A 234 7.53 -3.73 -24.63
CA HIS A 234 8.14 -3.72 -25.94
C HIS A 234 7.55 -2.57 -26.75
N PHE A 235 8.41 -1.79 -27.41
CA PHE A 235 7.97 -0.66 -28.21
C PHE A 235 8.74 -0.57 -29.53
N SER A 236 8.09 -0.04 -30.56
CA SER A 236 8.71 0.38 -31.82
C SER A 236 8.05 1.68 -32.27
N THR A 237 8.85 2.69 -32.57
CA THR A 237 8.36 4.01 -32.97
C THR A 237 9.15 4.51 -34.19
N ALA A 238 8.44 5.05 -35.17
CA ALA A 238 9.03 5.66 -36.35
C ALA A 238 8.33 6.98 -36.67
N VAL A 239 9.13 8.02 -36.84
CA VAL A 239 8.71 9.36 -37.21
C VAL A 239 9.02 9.58 -38.70
N PHE A 240 8.03 10.09 -39.43
CA PHE A 240 8.08 10.34 -40.87
C PHE A 240 7.68 11.79 -41.18
N GLY A 241 8.16 12.32 -42.30
CA GLY A 241 7.84 13.67 -42.76
C GLY A 241 8.78 14.77 -42.23
N LEU A 242 9.79 14.42 -41.44
CA LEU A 242 10.85 15.30 -40.95
C LEU A 242 12.23 14.70 -41.21
N PHE A 243 13.27 15.52 -41.21
CA PHE A 243 14.64 15.00 -41.17
C PHE A 243 14.93 14.46 -39.76
N ASP A 244 15.80 13.46 -39.71
CA ASP A 244 16.22 12.86 -38.44
C ASP A 244 16.86 13.89 -37.49
N SER A 245 17.52 14.91 -38.05
CA SER A 245 18.09 16.05 -37.33
C SER A 245 17.07 16.92 -36.59
N ASP A 246 15.81 16.86 -37.04
CA ASP A 246 14.72 17.71 -36.55
C ASP A 246 13.98 17.04 -35.38
N VAL A 247 14.17 15.74 -35.18
CA VAL A 247 13.66 15.00 -34.02
C VAL A 247 14.66 15.12 -32.87
N LEU A 248 14.22 15.76 -31.78
CA LEU A 248 15.05 16.01 -30.60
C LEU A 248 15.03 14.82 -29.64
N ALA A 249 13.85 14.26 -29.39
CA ALA A 249 13.64 13.12 -28.51
C ALA A 249 12.28 12.47 -28.75
N ILE A 250 12.19 11.20 -28.38
CA ILE A 250 10.94 10.49 -28.20
C ILE A 250 10.93 10.02 -26.74
N ASP A 251 9.96 10.50 -25.97
CA ASP A 251 9.96 10.34 -24.51
C ASP A 251 8.65 9.68 -24.04
N LEU A 252 8.75 8.87 -23.00
CA LEU A 252 7.61 8.33 -22.27
C LEU A 252 7.35 9.20 -21.04
N HIS A 253 6.14 9.75 -20.95
CA HIS A 253 5.72 10.65 -19.89
C HIS A 253 4.64 10.04 -19.01
N ARG A 254 4.52 10.58 -17.80
CA ARG A 254 3.32 10.46 -16.96
C ARG A 254 2.52 11.77 -17.07
N ARG A 255 1.21 11.69 -17.25
CA ARG A 255 0.31 12.84 -17.25
C ARG A 255 0.35 13.58 -15.91
N SER A 256 0.31 14.91 -15.98
CA SER A 256 0.23 15.84 -14.85
C SER A 256 -1.09 16.59 -14.89
N THR A 257 -1.62 16.96 -13.73
CA THR A 257 -2.78 17.86 -13.60
C THR A 257 -2.38 19.33 -13.54
N GLU A 258 -1.09 19.62 -13.32
CA GLU A 258 -0.57 20.97 -13.08
C GLU A 258 0.06 21.62 -14.32
N SER A 259 0.32 20.84 -15.37
CA SER A 259 1.07 21.28 -16.55
C SER A 259 0.66 20.54 -17.82
N GLU A 260 0.87 21.18 -18.97
CA GLU A 260 0.59 20.63 -20.31
C GLU A 260 1.31 19.28 -20.55
N ASN A 261 2.56 19.20 -20.09
CA ASN A 261 3.36 17.98 -20.06
C ASN A 261 3.62 17.59 -18.62
N GLY A 262 3.52 16.29 -18.31
CA GLY A 262 4.05 15.79 -17.05
C GLY A 262 5.50 15.31 -17.16
N PRO A 263 6.07 14.74 -16.09
CA PRO A 263 7.49 14.39 -16.05
C PRO A 263 7.84 13.32 -17.10
N VAL A 264 9.02 13.46 -17.69
CA VAL A 264 9.66 12.42 -18.51
C VAL A 264 10.05 11.27 -17.57
N LEU A 265 9.51 10.08 -17.81
CA LEU A 265 9.86 8.87 -17.08
C LEU A 265 11.05 8.16 -17.74
N ARG A 266 11.00 8.04 -19.07
CA ARG A 266 12.02 7.34 -19.87
C ARG A 266 12.26 8.10 -21.16
N GLN A 267 13.53 8.30 -21.51
CA GLN A 267 13.93 8.75 -22.82
C GLN A 267 14.11 7.53 -23.73
N LEU A 268 13.30 7.45 -24.79
CA LEU A 268 13.33 6.32 -25.74
C LEU A 268 14.36 6.58 -26.84
N SER A 269 14.38 7.79 -27.39
CA SER A 269 15.39 8.21 -28.35
C SER A 269 16.01 9.56 -27.99
N ARG A 270 17.23 9.77 -28.49
CA ARG A 270 17.93 11.05 -28.44
C ARG A 270 17.88 11.70 -29.82
N ARG A 271 18.48 12.88 -29.95
CA ARG A 271 18.58 13.60 -31.22
C ARG A 271 19.14 12.68 -32.33
N ASN A 272 18.59 12.81 -33.53
CA ASN A 272 18.85 11.89 -34.65
C ASN A 272 18.33 10.47 -34.37
N GLY A 273 17.17 10.40 -33.71
CA GLY A 273 16.54 9.17 -33.25
C GLY A 273 15.08 9.09 -33.69
N SER A 274 14.78 9.42 -34.95
CA SER A 274 13.45 9.33 -35.55
C SER A 274 12.89 7.91 -35.59
N ARG A 275 13.74 6.90 -35.43
CA ARG A 275 13.34 5.49 -35.31
C ARG A 275 13.99 4.87 -34.09
N VAL A 276 13.19 4.26 -33.24
CA VAL A 276 13.69 3.50 -32.10
C VAL A 276 12.78 2.33 -31.80
N ASN A 277 13.39 1.20 -31.45
CA ASN A 277 12.71 0.05 -30.90
C ASN A 277 13.47 -0.43 -29.66
N GLY A 278 12.76 -1.10 -28.76
CA GLY A 278 13.37 -1.57 -27.53
C GLY A 278 12.40 -2.23 -26.58
N ARG A 279 12.93 -2.47 -25.37
CA ARG A 279 12.18 -3.01 -24.26
C ARG A 279 12.50 -2.25 -22.99
N LEU A 280 11.49 -1.99 -22.17
CA LEU A 280 11.62 -1.31 -20.88
C LEU A 280 10.91 -2.13 -19.83
N ARG A 281 11.60 -2.44 -18.73
CA ARG A 281 10.91 -2.98 -17.56
C ARG A 281 10.28 -1.82 -16.80
N LEU A 282 8.95 -1.80 -16.74
CA LEU A 282 8.21 -0.79 -16.01
C LEU A 282 8.36 -1.03 -14.50
N SER A 283 8.57 0.04 -13.75
CA SER A 283 8.50 0.03 -12.30
C SER A 283 7.05 -0.15 -11.83
N GLY A 284 6.85 -0.40 -10.53
CA GLY A 284 5.49 -0.46 -9.96
C GLY A 284 4.69 0.83 -10.18
N SER A 285 5.33 1.99 -10.00
CA SER A 285 4.69 3.29 -10.23
C SER A 285 4.39 3.56 -11.71
N GLU A 286 5.25 3.13 -12.63
CA GLU A 286 5.01 3.20 -14.07
C GLU A 286 3.85 2.26 -14.48
N MET A 287 3.81 1.05 -13.94
CA MET A 287 2.70 0.10 -14.16
C MET A 287 1.37 0.60 -13.62
N SER A 288 1.34 1.23 -12.43
CA SER A 288 0.12 1.85 -11.89
C SER A 288 -0.33 3.02 -12.76
N ALA A 289 0.59 3.88 -13.21
CA ALA A 289 0.28 4.98 -14.12
C ALA A 289 -0.31 4.47 -15.45
N LEU A 290 0.21 3.36 -16.00
CA LEU A 290 -0.34 2.73 -17.20
C LEU A 290 -1.79 2.25 -16.99
N ARG A 291 -2.06 1.59 -15.87
CA ARG A 291 -3.41 1.12 -15.51
C ARG A 291 -4.41 2.25 -15.34
N ARG A 292 -3.95 3.41 -14.87
CA ARG A 292 -4.76 4.62 -14.73
C ARG A 292 -4.91 5.42 -16.03
N GLY A 293 -4.34 4.97 -17.15
CA GLY A 293 -4.37 5.69 -18.42
C GLY A 293 -3.57 6.99 -18.40
N LEU A 294 -2.53 7.06 -17.56
CA LEU A 294 -1.71 8.27 -17.38
C LEU A 294 -0.39 8.22 -18.14
N LEU A 295 -0.03 7.11 -18.77
CA LEU A 295 1.18 7.04 -19.60
C LEU A 295 0.89 7.49 -21.03
N TYR A 296 1.79 8.27 -21.59
CA TYR A 296 1.75 8.65 -23.00
C TYR A 296 3.17 8.81 -23.54
N LEU A 297 3.32 8.57 -24.84
CA LEU A 297 4.52 8.90 -25.61
C LEU A 297 4.36 10.29 -26.20
N ASP A 298 5.45 11.07 -26.19
CA ASP A 298 5.54 12.37 -26.83
C ASP A 298 6.75 12.43 -27.77
N VAL A 299 6.59 13.11 -28.90
CA VAL A 299 7.66 13.32 -29.90
C VAL A 299 8.06 14.79 -29.91
N HIS A 300 9.29 15.08 -29.51
CA HIS A 300 9.82 16.44 -29.46
C HIS A 300 10.61 16.76 -30.73
N THR A 301 10.32 17.91 -31.33
CA THR A 301 10.99 18.38 -32.55
C THR A 301 11.58 19.77 -32.35
N ILE A 302 12.44 20.22 -33.27
CA ILE A 302 13.00 21.57 -33.24
C ILE A 302 11.88 22.63 -33.23
N ASP A 303 10.83 22.43 -34.02
CA ASP A 303 9.71 23.37 -34.14
C ASP A 303 8.65 23.21 -33.04
N SER A 304 8.58 22.03 -32.41
CA SER A 304 7.73 21.78 -31.25
C SER A 304 8.47 21.05 -30.15
N VAL A 305 9.24 21.82 -29.37
CA VAL A 305 10.00 21.33 -28.22
C VAL A 305 9.10 20.85 -27.08
N ARG A 306 7.85 21.31 -27.03
CA ARG A 306 6.85 20.90 -26.02
C ARG A 306 6.09 19.63 -26.41
N GLY A 307 6.31 19.08 -27.60
CA GLY A 307 5.60 17.89 -28.06
C GLY A 307 4.87 18.18 -29.36
N ALA A 308 5.26 17.49 -30.43
CA ALA A 308 4.65 17.60 -31.75
C ALA A 308 3.48 16.61 -31.90
N VAL A 309 3.59 15.44 -31.26
CA VAL A 309 2.61 14.35 -31.35
C VAL A 309 2.57 13.59 -30.04
N ARG A 310 1.36 13.48 -29.46
CA ARG A 310 1.08 12.72 -28.24
C ARG A 310 0.31 11.43 -28.56
N ILE A 311 0.78 10.33 -27.99
CA ILE A 311 0.20 9.00 -28.16
C ILE A 311 -0.03 8.38 -26.78
N ASP A 312 -1.28 8.35 -26.30
CA ASP A 312 -1.58 7.68 -25.01
C ASP A 312 -1.29 6.18 -25.05
N LEU A 313 -0.84 5.62 -23.93
CA LEU A 313 -0.71 4.18 -23.73
C LEU A 313 -1.88 3.74 -22.83
N THR A 314 -2.74 2.89 -23.37
CA THR A 314 -3.95 2.42 -22.68
C THR A 314 -3.95 0.90 -22.66
N LEU A 315 -4.21 0.31 -21.50
CA LEU A 315 -4.52 -1.13 -21.44
C LEU A 315 -5.91 -1.36 -22.05
N PRO A 316 -6.11 -2.42 -22.86
CA PRO A 316 -7.44 -2.80 -23.30
C PRO A 316 -8.32 -3.11 -22.08
N LEU A 317 -9.60 -2.74 -22.17
CA LEU A 317 -10.60 -3.06 -21.15
C LEU A 317 -10.74 -4.58 -21.07
N ARG A 318 -10.91 -5.11 -19.85
CA ARG A 318 -10.93 -6.56 -19.56
C ARG A 318 -12.08 -7.35 -20.24
N ASP A 319 -12.99 -6.69 -20.94
CA ASP A 319 -14.15 -7.30 -21.58
C ASP A 319 -13.91 -7.76 -23.03
N GLU A 320 -12.69 -7.65 -23.56
CA GLU A 320 -12.34 -8.07 -24.94
C GLU A 320 -11.20 -9.11 -25.03
N ALA A 321 -11.05 -9.99 -24.03
CA ALA A 321 -10.11 -11.13 -24.10
C ALA A 321 -10.73 -12.44 -23.62
#